data_AF-A0A939TME6-F1
#
_entry.id   AF-A0A939TME6-F1
#
_cell.length_a   1.000
_cell.length_b   1.000
_cell.length_c   1.000
_cell.angle_alpha   90.00
_cell.angle_beta   90.00
_cell.angle_gamma   90.00
#
_symmetry.space_group_name_H-M   'P 1'
#
loop_
_entity.id
_entity.type
_entity.pdbx_description
1 polymer ?
#
loop_
_entity_poly.entity_id
_entity_poly.type
_entity_poly.pdbx_seq_one_letter_code
_entity_poly.pdbx_strand_id
1 'polypeptide(L)'
;MAVETDELVRPASVQYGDFKGTAAADTHGGGSSELIDLIGLDRDRFWVVGIDFWGADLETGRLEVFAIDRDTTGIADHAALVAYEAQHGEVPVTNFLVHGMSIAQILKVGLKRLHVQLLSRSLPEGTQLRVTVRDDLNYDGD
;
A
#
# COMPACT_ATOMS: atom_id res chain seq x y z
N MET A 1 8.28 -17.40 12.02
CA MET A 1 9.31 -18.08 11.21
C MET A 1 9.05 -17.64 9.78
N ALA A 2 10.02 -16.98 9.12
CA ALA A 2 9.86 -16.59 7.72
C ALA A 2 9.90 -17.86 6.85
N VAL A 3 9.06 -17.92 5.83
CA VAL A 3 9.05 -18.98 4.82
C VAL A 3 9.54 -18.35 3.52
N GLU A 4 10.52 -18.97 2.87
CA GLU A 4 10.95 -18.53 1.53
C GLU A 4 9.84 -18.84 0.53
N THR A 5 9.42 -17.82 -0.23
CA THR A 5 8.39 -17.92 -1.27
C THR A 5 8.85 -17.15 -2.50
N ASP A 6 8.73 -17.77 -3.67
CA ASP A 6 9.03 -17.15 -4.98
C ASP A 6 7.71 -16.74 -5.65
N GLU A 7 7.15 -15.59 -5.23
CA GLU A 7 5.89 -15.06 -5.74
C GLU A 7 5.99 -13.57 -6.07
N LEU A 8 5.52 -13.20 -7.27
CA LEU A 8 5.40 -11.81 -7.68
C LEU A 8 4.16 -11.15 -7.06
N VAL A 9 4.35 -10.00 -6.42
CA VAL A 9 3.24 -9.17 -5.94
C VAL A 9 2.42 -8.67 -7.13
N ARG A 10 1.13 -9.03 -7.17
CA ARG A 10 0.21 -8.65 -8.24
C ARG A 10 -0.56 -7.38 -7.88
N PRO A 11 -1.11 -6.65 -8.87
CA PRO A 11 -2.06 -5.58 -8.61
C PRO A 11 -3.26 -6.07 -7.81
N ALA A 12 -3.81 -5.21 -6.97
CA ALA A 12 -5.00 -5.50 -6.17
C ALA A 12 -6.18 -5.99 -7.05
N SER A 13 -6.91 -6.98 -6.55
CA SER A 13 -8.06 -7.56 -7.23
C SER A 13 -9.12 -8.06 -6.24
N VAL A 14 -10.36 -8.16 -6.70
CA VAL A 14 -11.49 -8.72 -5.93
C VAL A 14 -12.35 -9.59 -6.85
N GLN A 15 -13.12 -10.51 -6.28
CA GLN A 15 -13.85 -11.55 -7.02
C GLN A 15 -14.67 -11.02 -8.21
N TYR A 16 -15.44 -9.95 -8.00
CA TYR A 16 -16.33 -9.40 -9.03
C TYR A 16 -15.69 -8.25 -9.83
N GLY A 17 -14.79 -7.49 -9.19
CA GLY A 17 -14.00 -6.45 -9.85
C GLY A 17 -14.82 -5.35 -10.51
N ASP A 18 -16.02 -5.04 -10.00
CA ASP A 18 -16.92 -4.03 -10.58
C ASP A 18 -16.29 -2.64 -10.62
N PHE A 19 -15.39 -2.38 -9.68
CA PHE A 19 -14.57 -1.18 -9.65
C PHE A 19 -13.09 -1.53 -9.61
N LYS A 20 -12.29 -0.73 -10.32
CA LYS A 20 -10.82 -0.79 -10.32
C LYS A 20 -10.30 0.63 -10.31
N GLY A 21 -9.15 0.86 -9.70
CA GLY A 21 -8.56 2.19 -9.79
C GLY A 21 -7.23 2.30 -9.09
N THR A 22 -6.99 3.48 -8.56
CA THR A 22 -5.70 3.89 -8.00
C THR A 22 -5.86 4.25 -6.53
N ALA A 23 -4.78 4.08 -5.79
CA ALA A 23 -4.67 4.56 -4.43
C ALA A 23 -3.36 5.34 -4.30
N ALA A 24 -3.39 6.38 -3.49
CA ALA A 24 -2.23 7.16 -3.11
C ALA A 24 -2.32 7.48 -1.63
N ALA A 25 -1.19 7.43 -0.93
CA ALA A 25 -1.11 7.80 0.46
C ALA A 25 0.17 8.61 0.70
N ASP A 26 0.11 9.49 1.70
CA ASP A 26 1.30 10.14 2.23
C ASP A 26 1.35 10.05 3.76
N THR A 27 2.57 10.10 4.26
CA THR A 27 2.90 9.93 5.68
C THR A 27 3.22 11.27 6.38
N HIS A 28 2.96 12.40 5.71
CA HIS A 28 3.44 13.76 6.02
C HIS A 28 4.03 13.96 7.43
N GLY A 29 5.32 14.33 7.53
CA GLY A 29 5.98 14.63 8.82
C GLY A 29 6.79 13.49 9.43
N GLY A 30 7.12 12.44 8.67
CA GLY A 30 7.97 11.33 9.12
C GLY A 30 7.23 9.98 9.26
N GLY A 31 5.95 9.89 8.93
CA GLY A 31 5.10 8.73 9.27
C GLY A 31 5.48 7.38 8.65
N SER A 32 6.46 7.29 7.74
CA SER A 32 7.05 5.98 7.42
C SER A 32 7.76 5.39 8.64
N SER A 33 8.41 6.22 9.47
CA SER A 33 8.98 5.77 10.75
C SER A 33 7.88 5.41 11.74
N GLU A 34 6.79 6.19 11.83
CA GLU A 34 5.68 5.86 12.74
C GLU A 34 5.01 4.53 12.37
N LEU A 35 4.81 4.25 11.08
CA LEU A 35 4.28 2.96 10.64
C LEU A 35 5.23 1.80 10.99
N ILE A 36 6.53 1.97 10.72
CA ILE A 36 7.56 0.98 11.00
C ILE A 36 7.66 0.70 12.51
N ASP A 37 7.67 1.76 13.33
CA ASP A 37 7.67 1.68 14.79
C ASP A 37 6.40 0.99 15.31
N LEU A 38 5.24 1.31 14.72
CA LEU A 38 3.94 0.76 15.09
C LEU A 38 3.84 -0.75 14.85
N ILE A 39 4.39 -1.24 13.74
CA ILE A 39 4.40 -2.67 13.41
C ILE A 39 5.64 -3.41 13.97
N GLY A 40 6.54 -2.70 14.65
CA GLY A 40 7.72 -3.26 15.31
C GLY A 40 8.82 -3.73 14.36
N LEU A 41 8.92 -3.13 13.17
CA LEU A 41 9.92 -3.48 12.18
C LEU A 41 11.23 -2.70 12.44
N ASP A 42 12.38 -3.35 12.29
CA ASP A 42 13.68 -2.68 12.44
C ASP A 42 13.92 -1.75 11.25
N ARG A 43 13.85 -0.43 11.51
CA ARG A 43 13.98 0.62 10.49
C ARG A 43 15.38 0.72 9.85
N ASP A 44 16.40 0.24 10.56
CA ASP A 44 17.78 0.32 10.08
C ASP A 44 18.03 -0.83 9.10
N ARG A 45 17.45 -2.00 9.37
CA ARG A 45 17.51 -3.18 8.50
C ARG A 45 16.51 -3.15 7.35
N PHE A 46 15.26 -2.77 7.60
CA PHE A 46 14.19 -2.91 6.62
C PHE A 46 13.74 -1.58 6.04
N TRP A 47 13.51 -1.57 4.72
CA TRP A 47 12.94 -0.45 4.02
C TRP A 47 11.56 -0.81 3.44
N VAL A 48 10.50 -0.27 4.04
CA VAL A 48 9.13 -0.46 3.56
C VAL A 48 8.94 0.19 2.18
N VAL A 49 8.44 -0.59 1.22
CA VAL A 49 8.18 -0.18 -0.17
C VAL A 49 6.75 -0.42 -0.63
N GLY A 50 5.95 -1.15 0.16
CA GLY A 50 4.55 -1.39 -0.15
C GLY A 50 3.73 -1.79 1.06
N ILE A 51 2.43 -1.55 0.97
CA ILE A 51 1.42 -1.95 1.94
C ILE A 51 0.28 -2.54 1.12
N ASP A 52 -0.20 -3.72 1.51
CA ASP A 52 -1.39 -4.32 0.94
C ASP A 52 -2.39 -4.62 2.05
N PHE A 53 -3.65 -4.26 1.83
CA PHE A 53 -4.71 -4.59 2.76
C PHE A 53 -5.97 -4.98 2.01
N TRP A 54 -6.65 -6.01 2.51
CA TRP A 54 -7.93 -6.46 1.97
C TRP A 54 -8.80 -7.08 3.04
N GLY A 55 -10.10 -6.94 2.90
CA GLY A 55 -11.07 -7.46 3.85
C GLY A 55 -12.49 -7.06 3.46
N ALA A 56 -13.47 -7.63 4.16
CA ALA A 56 -14.85 -7.17 4.05
C ALA A 56 -15.04 -5.80 4.68
N ASP A 57 -14.20 -5.45 5.68
CA ASP A 57 -14.17 -4.17 6.36
C ASP A 57 -12.73 -3.83 6.81
N LEU A 58 -12.58 -2.63 7.40
CA LEU A 58 -11.30 -2.13 7.89
C LEU A 58 -10.92 -2.65 9.29
N GLU A 59 -11.80 -3.41 9.95
CA GLU A 59 -11.58 -3.91 11.31
C GLU A 59 -11.07 -5.36 11.34
N THR A 60 -11.44 -6.16 10.36
CA THR A 60 -11.20 -7.62 10.32
C THR A 60 -10.41 -8.09 9.11
N GLY A 61 -9.94 -7.16 8.28
CA GLY A 61 -9.15 -7.47 7.10
C GLY A 61 -7.73 -7.96 7.39
N ARG A 62 -7.06 -8.41 6.33
CA ARG A 62 -5.66 -8.79 6.31
C ARG A 62 -4.82 -7.59 5.89
N LEU A 63 -3.68 -7.40 6.55
CA LEU A 63 -2.71 -6.36 6.27
C LEU A 63 -1.33 -6.98 6.09
N GLU A 64 -0.69 -6.64 5.00
CA GLU A 64 0.66 -7.05 4.64
C GLU A 64 1.53 -5.82 4.39
N VAL A 65 2.80 -5.91 4.79
CA VAL A 65 3.81 -4.90 4.54
C VAL A 65 4.95 -5.53 3.76
N PHE A 66 5.28 -4.93 2.62
CA PHE A 66 6.41 -5.33 1.79
C PHE A 66 7.61 -4.45 2.11
N ALA A 67 8.70 -5.07 2.54
CA ALA A 67 9.92 -4.35 2.88
C ALA A 67 11.16 -5.03 2.29
N ILE A 68 12.10 -4.22 1.81
CA ILE A 68 13.41 -4.66 1.38
C ILE A 68 14.26 -4.90 2.62
N ASP A 69 14.93 -6.05 2.69
CA ASP A 69 15.95 -6.33 3.70
C ASP A 69 17.30 -5.79 3.20
N ARG A 70 17.77 -4.70 3.82
CA ARG A 70 18.99 -4.01 3.39
C ARG A 70 20.24 -4.85 3.62
N ASP A 71 20.24 -5.70 4.64
CA ASP A 71 21.41 -6.52 5.00
C ASP A 71 21.65 -7.61 3.95
N THR A 72 20.58 -8.17 3.37
CA THR A 72 20.68 -9.26 2.39
C THR A 72 20.82 -8.73 0.96
N THR A 73 20.20 -7.59 0.64
CA THR A 73 20.16 -7.06 -0.73
C THR A 73 21.24 -6.01 -1.00
N GLY A 74 21.77 -5.35 0.04
CA GLY A 74 22.66 -4.20 -0.09
C GLY A 74 21.99 -2.92 -0.60
N ILE A 75 20.65 -2.91 -0.77
CA ILE A 75 19.89 -1.75 -1.25
C ILE A 75 19.73 -0.74 -0.12
N ALA A 76 20.66 0.20 -0.01
CA ALA A 76 20.65 1.19 1.09
C ALA A 76 19.79 2.44 0.81
N ASP A 77 19.58 2.79 -0.46
CA ASP A 77 18.90 4.03 -0.86
C ASP A 77 18.16 3.91 -2.21
N HIS A 78 17.49 4.99 -2.61
CA HIS A 78 16.71 5.05 -3.85
C HIS A 78 17.55 4.85 -5.11
N ALA A 79 18.80 5.32 -5.14
CA ALA A 79 19.65 5.14 -6.31
C ALA A 79 20.02 3.65 -6.46
N ALA A 80 20.37 2.99 -5.34
CA ALA A 80 20.63 1.55 -5.31
C ALA A 80 19.39 0.73 -5.70
N LEU A 81 18.20 1.15 -5.25
CA LEU A 81 16.93 0.50 -5.60
C LEU A 81 16.65 0.56 -7.10
N VAL A 82 16.77 1.75 -7.70
CA VAL A 82 16.55 1.92 -9.14
C VAL A 82 17.58 1.13 -9.96
N ALA A 83 18.84 1.12 -9.53
CA ALA A 83 19.88 0.33 -10.20
C ALA A 83 19.61 -1.18 -10.09
N TYR A 84 19.17 -1.65 -8.92
CA TYR A 84 18.82 -3.05 -8.71
C TYR A 84 17.66 -3.48 -9.62
N GLU A 85 16.58 -2.70 -9.64
CA GLU A 85 15.39 -2.99 -10.46
C GLU A 85 15.73 -2.98 -11.96
N ALA A 86 16.51 -1.99 -12.42
CA ALA A 86 16.95 -1.94 -13.81
C ALA A 86 17.80 -3.16 -14.23
N GLN A 87 18.52 -3.77 -13.28
CA GLN A 87 19.37 -4.94 -13.54
C GLN A 87 18.60 -6.26 -13.49
N HIS A 88 17.63 -6.39 -12.57
CA HIS A 88 16.98 -7.67 -12.27
C HIS A 88 15.53 -7.76 -12.77
N GLY A 89 14.91 -6.62 -13.12
CA GLY A 89 13.51 -6.51 -13.54
C GLY A 89 12.50 -6.57 -12.40
N GLU A 90 12.97 -6.72 -11.16
CA GLU A 90 12.16 -6.83 -9.95
C GLU A 90 12.94 -6.35 -8.73
N VAL A 91 12.23 -6.13 -7.63
CA VAL A 91 12.80 -5.74 -6.34
C VAL A 91 12.46 -6.83 -5.32
N PRO A 92 13.45 -7.46 -4.67
CA PRO A 92 13.21 -8.47 -3.65
C PRO A 92 12.60 -7.82 -2.41
N VAL A 93 11.51 -8.40 -1.92
CA VAL A 93 10.83 -7.94 -0.70
C VAL A 93 10.57 -9.10 0.25
N THR A 94 10.63 -8.83 1.54
CA THR A 94 10.04 -9.67 2.59
C THR A 94 8.60 -9.23 2.80
N ASN A 95 7.66 -10.17 2.75
CA ASN A 95 6.26 -9.95 3.07
C ASN A 95 6.01 -10.20 4.56
N PHE A 96 5.55 -9.18 5.28
CA PHE A 96 5.16 -9.26 6.69
C PHE A 96 3.65 -9.21 6.82
N LEU A 97 3.05 -10.31 7.26
CA LEU A 97 1.67 -10.31 7.74
C LEU A 97 1.61 -9.61 9.10
N VAL A 98 0.87 -8.51 9.17
CA VAL A 98 0.68 -7.73 10.40
C VAL A 98 -0.48 -8.31 11.19
N HIS A 99 -0.23 -8.64 12.46
CA HIS A 99 -1.23 -9.19 13.39
C HIS A 99 -1.52 -8.22 14.53
N GLY A 100 -2.71 -8.33 15.12
CA GLY A 100 -3.08 -7.60 16.34
C GLY A 100 -3.43 -6.12 16.14
N MET A 101 -3.55 -5.66 14.88
CA MET A 101 -3.96 -4.30 14.54
C MET A 101 -4.99 -4.34 13.41
N SER A 102 -5.94 -3.40 13.43
CA SER A 102 -6.89 -3.24 12.33
C SER A 102 -6.34 -2.32 11.23
N ILE A 103 -6.87 -2.46 10.02
CA ILE A 103 -6.51 -1.60 8.89
C ILE A 103 -6.83 -0.14 9.25
N ALA A 104 -7.97 0.11 9.90
CA ALA A 104 -8.35 1.45 10.34
C ALA A 104 -7.30 2.10 11.28
N GLN A 105 -6.74 1.34 12.21
CA GLN A 105 -5.68 1.83 13.11
C GLN A 105 -4.41 2.20 12.34
N ILE A 106 -4.01 1.36 11.40
CA ILE A 106 -2.80 1.55 10.59
C ILE A 106 -2.96 2.76 9.67
N LEU A 107 -4.09 2.88 8.98
CA LEU A 107 -4.40 4.03 8.15
C LEU A 107 -4.38 5.32 8.98
N LYS A 108 -5.01 5.31 10.16
CA LYS A 108 -5.07 6.49 11.04
C LYS A 108 -3.71 6.95 11.55
N VAL A 109 -2.84 6.01 11.93
CA VAL A 109 -1.55 6.33 12.56
C VAL A 109 -0.47 6.52 11.49
N GLY A 110 -0.31 5.56 10.58
CA GLY A 110 0.78 5.52 9.61
C GLY A 110 0.53 6.34 8.34
N LEU A 111 -0.72 6.42 7.85
CA LEU A 111 -1.05 7.15 6.61
C LEU A 111 -1.84 8.42 6.91
N LYS A 112 -1.13 9.53 7.13
CA LYS A 112 -1.76 10.83 7.47
C LYS A 112 -2.75 11.29 6.39
N ARG A 113 -2.53 10.91 5.14
CA ARG A 113 -3.48 11.13 4.04
C ARG A 113 -3.61 9.86 3.21
N LEU A 114 -4.85 9.53 2.87
CA LEU A 114 -5.20 8.45 1.96
C LEU A 114 -6.20 8.98 0.94
N HIS A 115 -5.94 8.73 -0.34
CA HIS A 115 -6.87 8.96 -1.42
C HIS A 115 -7.02 7.67 -2.23
N VAL A 116 -8.25 7.18 -2.33
CA VAL A 116 -8.61 6.03 -3.15
C VAL A 116 -9.59 6.50 -4.21
N GLN A 117 -9.27 6.26 -5.47
CA GLN A 117 -10.16 6.53 -6.58
C GLN A 117 -10.47 5.22 -7.28
N LEU A 118 -11.74 4.80 -7.23
CA LEU A 118 -12.23 3.60 -7.91
C LEU A 118 -13.15 4.01 -9.05
N LEU A 119 -12.89 3.46 -10.23
CA LEU A 119 -13.65 3.69 -11.45
C LEU A 119 -14.37 2.41 -11.86
N SER A 120 -15.56 2.55 -12.44
CA SER A 120 -16.32 1.40 -12.94
C SER A 120 -15.53 0.64 -13.99
N ARG A 121 -15.52 -0.70 -13.91
CA ARG A 121 -14.92 -1.58 -14.93
C ARG A 121 -15.58 -1.45 -16.30
N SER A 122 -16.75 -0.83 -16.38
CA SER A 122 -17.42 -0.54 -17.65
C SER A 122 -16.76 0.59 -18.45
N LEU A 123 -15.88 1.38 -17.83
CA LEU A 123 -15.12 2.41 -18.52
C LEU A 123 -13.94 1.77 -19.28
N PRO A 124 -13.65 2.18 -20.52
CA PRO A 124 -12.44 1.77 -21.22
C PRO A 124 -11.19 2.15 -20.42
N GLU A 125 -10.16 1.31 -20.49
CA GLU A 125 -8.87 1.57 -19.86
C GLU A 125 -8.28 2.92 -20.31
N GLY A 126 -7.77 3.70 -19.35
CA GLY A 126 -7.21 5.04 -19.62
C GLY A 126 -8.24 6.16 -19.82
N THR A 127 -9.55 5.89 -19.67
CA THR A 127 -10.59 6.93 -19.76
C THR A 127 -10.39 8.01 -18.68
N GLN A 128 -10.33 9.27 -19.11
CA GLN A 128 -10.29 10.42 -18.19
C GLN A 128 -11.70 10.90 -17.88
N LEU A 129 -12.01 11.06 -16.59
CA LEU A 129 -13.26 11.70 -16.16
C LEU A 129 -13.09 13.21 -16.08
N ARG A 130 -13.99 13.94 -16.74
CA ARG A 130 -14.10 15.40 -16.61
C ARG A 130 -15.26 15.73 -15.68
N VAL A 131 -14.96 16.38 -14.56
CA VAL A 131 -15.98 16.94 -13.66
C VAL A 131 -16.63 18.14 -14.34
N THR A 132 -17.93 18.06 -14.63
CA THR A 132 -18.70 19.14 -15.29
C THR A 132 -19.57 19.92 -14.31
N VAL A 133 -20.02 19.29 -13.23
CA VAL A 133 -20.81 19.86 -12.13
C VAL A 133 -20.35 19.21 -10.82
N ARG A 134 -20.43 19.94 -9.70
CA ARG A 134 -20.30 19.40 -8.34
C ARG A 134 -21.62 19.60 -7.62
N ASP A 135 -22.09 18.57 -6.96
CA ASP A 135 -23.32 18.54 -6.18
C ASP A 135 -23.11 17.58 -5.00
N ASP A 136 -23.87 17.76 -3.92
CA ASP A 136 -23.72 17.00 -2.68
C ASP A 136 -24.88 16.01 -2.52
N LEU A 137 -24.56 14.78 -2.11
CA LEU A 137 -25.54 13.73 -1.80
C LEU A 137 -25.50 13.44 -0.29
N ASN A 138 -26.68 13.19 0.32
CA ASN A 138 -26.82 12.95 1.75
C ASN A 138 -26.23 14.06 2.64
N TYR A 139 -26.26 15.30 2.13
CA TYR A 139 -25.90 16.46 2.92
C TYR A 139 -27.08 16.86 3.81
N ASP A 140 -27.08 16.35 5.03
CA ASP A 140 -27.96 16.80 6.10
C ASP A 140 -27.32 18.05 6.71
N GLY A 141 -27.40 19.17 5.98
CA GLY A 141 -26.85 20.43 6.44
C GLY A 141 -27.52 20.88 7.75
N ASP A 142 -26.71 21.05 8.80
CA ASP A 142 -26.96 22.03 9.85
C ASP A 142 -26.25 23.35 9.51
#